data_AF-A0A7C7Q7S2-F1
#
_entry.id   AF-A0A7C7Q7S2-F1
#
_cell.length_a   1.000
_cell.length_b   1.000
_cell.length_c   1.000
_cell.angle_alpha   90.00
_cell.angle_beta   90.00
_cell.angle_gamma   90.00
#
_symmetry.space_group_name_H-M   'P 1'
#
loop_
_entity.id
_entity.type
_entity.pdbx_description
1 polymer ?
#
loop_
_entity_poly.entity_id
_entity_poly.type
_entity_poly.pdbx_seq_one_letter_code
_entity_poly.pdbx_strand_id
1 'polypeptide(L)' 'MFRKTIQFLREVQNELSNVTWPTREELIGSTVAVLALSLILAVFIGLVDRLLTFLFRAIYGG' A
#
# COMPACT_ATOMS: atom_id res chain seq x y z
N MET A 1 39.97 6.99 6.46
CA MET A 1 38.63 6.37 6.45
C MET A 1 37.57 7.26 5.82
N PHE A 2 37.39 8.52 6.26
CA PHE A 2 36.35 9.44 5.74
C PHE A 2 36.28 9.61 4.21
N ARG A 3 37.42 9.62 3.50
CA ARG A 3 37.42 9.71 2.03
C ARG A 3 36.75 8.52 1.32
N LYS A 4 36.88 7.30 1.87
CA LYS A 4 36.25 6.10 1.30
C LYS A 4 34.72 6.16 1.44
N THR A 5 34.23 6.65 2.58
CA THR A 5 32.78 6.81 2.83
C THR A 5 32.14 7.85 1.91
N ILE A 6 32.81 8.98 1.69
CA ILE A 6 32.33 10.02 0.76
C ILE A 6 32.30 9.49 -0.68
N GLN A 7 33.28 8.69 -1.07
CA GLN A 7 33.35 8.08 -2.39
C GLN A 7 32.25 7.02 -2.59
N PHE A 8 32.01 6.19 -1.58
CA PHE A 8 30.91 5.21 -1.55
C PHE A 8 29.54 5.89 -1.66
N LEU A 9 29.29 6.98 -0.93
CA LEU A 9 28.03 7.73 -1.06
C LEU A 9 27.84 8.35 -2.46
N ARG A 10 28.93 8.78 -3.10
CA ARG A 10 28.91 9.30 -4.47
C ARG A 10 28.60 8.21 -5.49
N GLU A 11 29.17 7.03 -5.31
CA GLU A 11 28.90 5.84 -6.14
C GLU A 11 27.43 5.41 -5.98
N VAL A 12 26.92 5.30 -4.75
CA VAL A 12 25.51 4.98 -4.48
C VAL A 12 24.56 6.03 -5.08
N GLN A 13 24.90 7.32 -5.00
CA GLN A 13 24.10 8.37 -5.63
C GLN A 13 24.07 8.25 -7.16
N ASN A 14 25.20 7.92 -7.79
CA ASN A 14 25.28 7.68 -9.24
C ASN A 14 24.55 6.39 -9.66
N GLU A 15 24.47 5.39 -8.80
CA GLU A 15 23.75 4.14 -9.09
C GLU A 15 22.24 4.35 -8.91
N LEU A 16 21.84 5.09 -7.88
CA LEU A 16 20.46 5.53 -7.66
C LEU A 16 19.93 6.46 -8.74
N SER A 17 20.79 7.22 -9.44
CA SER A 17 20.37 8.04 -10.57
C SER A 17 20.09 7.23 -11.85
N ASN A 18 20.64 6.00 -11.95
CA ASN A 18 20.34 5.05 -13.01
C ASN A 18 19.07 4.23 -12.71
N VAL A 19 18.48 4.38 -11.53
CA VAL A 19 17.16 3.78 -11.22
C VAL A 19 16.12 4.52 -12.04
N THR A 20 15.51 3.79 -12.97
CA THR A 20 14.39 4.24 -13.77
C THR A 20 13.16 4.33 -12.87
N TRP A 21 12.88 5.54 -12.39
CA TRP A 21 11.67 5.80 -11.64
C TRP A 21 10.46 5.70 -12.57
N PRO A 22 9.37 5.06 -12.12
CA PRO A 22 8.14 4.99 -12.88
C PRO A 22 7.62 6.40 -13.19
N THR A 23 6.99 6.54 -14.35
CA THR A 23 6.41 7.82 -14.74
C THR A 23 5.25 8.20 -13.82
N ARG A 24 4.96 9.50 -13.70
CA ARG A 24 3.87 9.99 -12.84
C ARG A 24 2.52 9.32 -13.15
N GLU A 25 2.30 8.96 -14.41
CA GLU A 25 1.08 8.30 -14.86
C GLU A 25 0.98 6.85 -14.34
N GLU A 26 2.07 6.09 -14.37
CA GLU A 26 2.11 4.71 -13.84
C GLU A 26 1.91 4.68 -12.32
N LEU A 27 2.48 5.66 -11.60
CA LEU A 27 2.29 5.82 -10.16
C LEU A 27 0.83 6.10 -9.79
N ILE A 28 0.16 6.97 -10.56
CA ILE A 28 -1.25 7.29 -10.37
C ILE A 28 -2.12 6.07 -10.70
N GLY A 29 -1.87 5.40 -11.83
CA GLY A 29 -2.62 4.20 -12.23
C GLY A 29 -2.54 3.09 -11.19
N SER A 30 -1.34 2.83 -10.66
CA SER A 30 -1.12 1.82 -9.62
C SER A 30 -1.82 2.19 -8.31
N THR A 31 -1.78 3.47 -7.92
CA THR A 31 -2.44 3.95 -6.69
C THR A 31 -3.96 3.88 -6.80
N VAL A 32 -4.53 4.22 -7.95
CA VAL A 32 -5.97 4.13 -8.20
C VAL A 32 -6.45 2.68 -8.15
N ALA A 33 -5.68 1.73 -8.70
CA ALA A 33 -5.99 0.32 -8.61
C ALA A 33 -6.00 -0.19 -7.16
N VAL A 34 -5.01 0.20 -6.35
CA VAL A 34 -4.95 -0.15 -4.92
C VAL A 34 -6.12 0.46 -4.15
N LEU A 35 -6.47 1.72 -4.41
CA LEU A 35 -7.62 2.37 -3.78
C LEU A 35 -8.94 1.67 -4.14
N ALA A 36 -9.14 1.30 -5.40
CA ALA A 36 -10.33 0.58 -5.83
C ALA A 36 -10.43 -0.79 -5.14
N LEU A 37 -9.35 -1.55 -5.10
CA LEU A 37 -9.30 -2.85 -4.42
C LEU A 37 -9.56 -2.70 -2.90
N SER A 38 -8.93 -1.72 -2.27
CA SER A 38 -9.11 -1.43 -0.84
C SER A 38 -10.56 -1.06 -0.52
N LEU A 39 -11.21 -0.26 -1.36
CA LEU A 39 -12.62 0.11 -1.20
C LEU A 39 -13.55 -1.10 -1.27
N ILE A 40 -13.32 -2.00 -2.25
CA ILE A 40 -14.10 -3.23 -2.39
C ILE A 40 -13.96 -4.10 -1.14
N LEU A 41 -12.73 -4.29 -0.64
CA LEU A 41 -12.47 -5.05 0.57
C LEU A 41 -13.13 -4.42 1.80
N ALA A 42 -13.05 -3.10 1.94
CA ALA A 42 -13.68 -2.38 3.04
C ALA A 42 -15.20 -2.57 3.06
N VAL A 43 -15.86 -2.50 1.89
CA VAL A 43 -17.30 -2.76 1.76
C VAL A 43 -17.63 -4.21 2.10
N PHE A 44 -16.85 -5.17 1.59
CA PHE A 44 -17.07 -6.58 1.87
C PHE A 44 -16.95 -6.90 3.37
N ILE A 45 -15.86 -6.47 4.00
CA ILE A 45 -15.62 -6.66 5.43
C ILE A 45 -16.76 -6.00 6.23
N GLY A 46 -17.08 -4.73 5.95
CA GLY A 46 -18.16 -4.03 6.64
C GLY A 46 -19.54 -4.68 6.48
N LEU A 47 -19.81 -5.36 5.36
CA LEU A 47 -21.03 -6.15 5.18
C LEU A 47 -21.01 -7.41 6.06
N VAL A 48 -19.88 -8.12 6.07
CA VAL A 48 -19.68 -9.31 6.91
C VAL A 48 -19.80 -8.96 8.40
N ASP A 49 -19.21 -7.86 8.85
CA ASP A 49 -19.31 -7.39 10.25
C ASP A 49 -20.77 -7.13 10.65
N ARG A 50 -21.56 -6.51 9.76
CA ARG A 50 -22.99 -6.27 9.99
C ARG A 50 -23.77 -7.57 10.04
N LEU A 51 -23.49 -8.49 9.13
CA LEU A 51 -24.15 -9.79 9.07
C LEU A 51 -23.85 -10.63 10.31
N LEU A 52 -22.58 -10.69 10.72
CA LEU A 52 -22.17 -11.34 11.95
C LEU A 52 -22.83 -10.67 13.16
N THR A 53 -22.79 -9.35 13.29
CA THR A 53 -23.44 -8.65 14.41
C THR A 53 -24.95 -8.95 14.47
N PHE A 54 -25.62 -8.99 13.32
CA PHE A 54 -27.03 -9.37 13.25
C PHE A 54 -27.27 -10.81 13.71
N LEU A 55 -26.47 -11.76 13.23
CA LEU A 55 -26.55 -13.17 13.63
C LEU A 55 -26.24 -13.37 15.12
N PHE A 56 -25.20 -12.73 15.63
CA PHE A 56 -24.85 -12.75 17.05
C PHE A 56 -25.98 -12.19 17.91
N ARG A 57 -26.59 -11.07 17.52
CA ARG A 57 -27.76 -10.52 18.23
C ARG A 57 -28.98 -11.43 18.14
N ALA A 58 -29.22 -12.08 17.01
CA ALA A 58 -30.34 -13.01 16.85
C ALA A 58 -30.16 -14.29 17.69
N ILE A 59 -28.92 -14.75 17.90
CA ILE A 59 -28.61 -15.96 18.65
C ILE A 59 -28.50 -15.70 20.16
N TYR A 60 -27.86 -14.60 20.58
CA TYR A 60 -27.62 -14.29 22.00
C TYR A 60 -28.61 -13.27 22.60
N GLY A 61 -29.34 -12.54 21.77
CA GLY A 61 -30.32 -11.52 22.19
C GLY A 61 -31.77 -12.01 22.17
N GLY A 62 -31.98 -13.32 22.04
CA GLY A 62 -33.22 -14.03 22.29
C GLY A 62 -33.11 -14.88 23.55
#